data_AF-A0A350H714-F1
#
_entry.id   AF-A0A350H714-F1
#
_cell.length_a   1.000
_cell.length_b   1.000
_cell.length_c   1.000
_cell.angle_alpha   90.00
_cell.angle_beta   90.00
_cell.angle_gamma   90.00
#
_symmetry.space_group_name_H-M   'P 1'
#
loop_
_entity.id
_entity.type
_entity.pdbx_description
1 polymer ?
#
loop_
_entity_poly.entity_id
_entity_poly.type
_entity_poly.pdbx_seq_one_letter_code
_entity_poly.pdbx_strand_id
1 'polypeptide(L)'
;MKKVIDREICEIVGEILGSYDKGKTIDHTEVFAQPDPDAVIDILKKLFKIVFPGFFRDKTFRFYNISSRLTVLIEDVMYNLNRQVAIALRQNEKYSDESEEEVNLAAEEICVTFFKKIPMIREYIETDVKAFFDGDPAAYNENEIILSYPGLYAIVTNRLAHELHLLEVPLIPRMMTEHAHSKTGIDIHPGATIGKYFFIDHG
;
A
#
# COMPACT_ATOMS: atom_id res chain seq x y z
N MET A 1 33.70 -25.35 27.30
CA MET A 1 33.26 -24.08 27.93
C MET A 1 32.20 -23.48 27.04
N LYS A 2 30.92 -23.39 27.48
CA LYS A 2 29.96 -22.51 26.79
C LYS A 2 30.53 -21.09 26.82
N LYS A 3 30.52 -20.39 25.68
CA LYS A 3 31.10 -19.04 25.58
C LYS A 3 30.31 -18.13 26.52
N VAL A 4 30.96 -17.11 27.10
CA VAL A 4 30.31 -16.12 28.00
C VAL A 4 29.01 -15.59 27.37
N ILE A 5 29.03 -15.33 26.07
CA ILE A 5 27.87 -14.90 25.27
C ILE A 5 26.67 -15.87 25.42
N ASP A 6 26.89 -17.18 25.39
CA ASP A 6 25.80 -18.17 25.47
C ASP A 6 25.11 -18.19 26.85
N ARG A 7 25.82 -17.73 27.90
CA ARG A 7 25.28 -17.63 29.26
C ARG A 7 24.47 -16.34 29.44
N GLU A 8 25.00 -15.22 28.95
CA GLU A 8 24.36 -13.91 29.04
C GLU A 8 23.10 -13.83 28.16
N ILE A 9 23.03 -14.54 27.03
CA ILE A 9 21.84 -14.54 26.15
C ILE A 9 20.58 -14.94 26.91
N CYS A 10 20.63 -15.97 27.76
CA CYS A 10 19.44 -16.41 28.50
C CYS A 10 18.94 -15.34 29.48
N GLU A 11 19.87 -14.61 30.11
CA GLU A 11 19.57 -13.53 31.05
C GLU A 11 18.99 -12.32 30.32
N ILE A 12 19.64 -11.88 29.24
CA ILE A 12 19.17 -10.79 28.38
C ILE A 12 17.78 -11.09 27.80
N VAL A 13 17.55 -12.31 27.28
CA VAL A 13 16.24 -12.71 26.77
C VAL A 13 15.19 -12.68 27.88
N GLY A 14 15.54 -13.14 29.08
CA GLY A 14 14.65 -13.05 30.25
C GLY A 14 14.27 -11.62 30.61
N GLU A 15 15.23 -10.70 30.63
CA GLU A 15 14.99 -9.27 30.89
C GLU A 15 14.13 -8.62 29.80
N ILE A 16 14.39 -8.93 28.53
CA ILE A 16 13.62 -8.43 27.39
C ILE A 16 12.18 -8.94 27.45
N LEU A 17 11.97 -10.25 27.66
CA LEU A 17 10.64 -10.82 27.79
C LEU A 17 9.88 -10.25 29.00
N GLY A 18 10.57 -10.07 30.14
CA GLY A 18 10.00 -9.39 31.31
C GLY A 18 9.69 -7.90 31.09
N SER A 19 10.23 -7.29 30.02
CA SER A 19 9.92 -5.92 29.64
C SER A 19 8.62 -5.78 28.84
N TYR A 20 8.19 -6.86 28.17
CA TYR A 20 6.96 -6.94 27.36
C TYR A 20 5.69 -7.15 28.17
N ASP A 21 5.76 -7.68 29.39
CA ASP A 21 4.58 -8.01 30.20
C ASP A 21 4.06 -6.81 31.02
N LYS A 22 4.18 -5.59 30.49
CA LYS A 22 3.87 -4.35 31.22
C LYS A 22 2.64 -3.61 30.69
N GLY A 23 1.88 -4.24 29.78
CA GLY A 23 0.67 -3.66 29.20
C GLY A 23 0.93 -2.35 28.46
N LYS A 24 2.13 -2.15 27.93
CA LYS A 24 2.47 -0.94 27.18
C LYS A 24 1.98 -1.06 25.74
N THR A 25 1.82 0.08 25.09
CA THR A 25 1.38 0.20 23.70
C THR A 25 2.30 -0.51 22.68
N ILE A 26 3.55 -0.80 23.04
CA ILE A 26 4.52 -1.49 22.16
C ILE A 26 4.57 -3.00 22.42
N ASP A 27 3.84 -3.49 23.42
CA ASP A 27 3.90 -4.87 23.90
C ASP A 27 2.88 -5.75 23.14
N HIS A 28 2.90 -5.67 21.80
CA HIS A 28 2.10 -6.50 20.93
C HIS A 28 2.88 -7.77 20.56
N THR A 29 2.68 -8.85 21.32
CA THR A 29 3.37 -10.13 21.10
C THR A 29 2.67 -11.03 20.09
N GLU A 30 1.47 -10.67 19.64
CA GLU A 30 0.73 -11.39 18.62
C GLU A 30 1.30 -11.11 17.22
N VAL A 31 2.05 -12.07 16.69
CA VAL A 31 2.83 -12.00 15.45
C VAL A 31 1.97 -11.74 14.18
N PHE A 32 0.63 -11.72 14.27
CA PHE A 32 -0.28 -11.57 13.12
C PHE A 32 -1.47 -10.62 13.37
N ALA A 33 -1.44 -9.83 14.45
CA ALA A 33 -2.53 -8.92 14.78
C ALA A 33 -2.51 -7.60 13.98
N GLN A 34 -1.44 -7.37 13.20
CA GLN A 34 -1.22 -6.12 12.46
C GLN A 34 -0.94 -6.41 10.98
N PRO A 35 -1.35 -5.51 10.07
CA PRO A 35 -0.98 -5.60 8.67
C PRO A 35 0.55 -5.59 8.51
N ASP A 36 1.04 -6.39 7.57
CA ASP A 36 2.45 -6.48 7.23
C ASP A 36 2.85 -5.35 6.26
N PRO A 37 3.73 -4.41 6.67
CA PRO A 37 4.17 -3.31 5.81
C PRO A 37 4.81 -3.78 4.49
N ASP A 38 5.57 -4.88 4.51
CA ASP A 38 6.23 -5.39 3.30
C ASP A 38 5.20 -5.95 2.30
N ALA A 39 4.16 -6.63 2.80
CA ALA A 39 3.05 -7.09 1.99
C ALA A 39 2.26 -5.92 1.39
N VAL A 40 1.98 -4.86 2.17
CA VAL A 40 1.30 -3.65 1.69
C VAL A 40 2.12 -2.94 0.60
N ILE A 41 3.43 -2.85 0.75
CA ILE A 41 4.33 -2.26 -0.25
C ILE A 41 4.37 -3.12 -1.52
N ASP A 42 4.36 -4.45 -1.42
CA ASP A 42 4.27 -5.34 -2.58
C ASP A 42 2.95 -5.19 -3.33
N ILE A 43 1.82 -5.13 -2.60
CA ILE A 43 0.49 -4.80 -3.15
C ILE A 43 0.55 -3.47 -3.90
N LEU A 44 1.10 -2.41 -3.31
CA LEU A 44 1.22 -1.09 -3.94
C LEU A 44 2.01 -1.17 -5.25
N LYS A 45 3.17 -1.85 -5.26
CA LYS A 45 3.97 -2.03 -6.48
C LYS A 45 3.20 -2.77 -7.57
N LYS A 46 2.38 -3.76 -7.21
CA LYS A 46 1.53 -4.49 -8.15
C LYS A 46 0.34 -3.66 -8.63
N LEU A 47 -0.23 -2.80 -7.78
CA LEU A 47 -1.25 -1.81 -8.18
C LEU A 47 -0.70 -0.83 -9.22
N PHE A 48 0.55 -0.36 -9.07
CA PHE A 48 1.21 0.45 -10.12
C PHE A 48 1.29 -0.30 -11.47
N LYS A 49 1.55 -1.61 -11.46
CA LYS A 49 1.54 -2.43 -12.69
C LYS A 49 0.14 -2.56 -13.33
N ILE A 50 -0.92 -2.52 -12.52
CA ILE A 50 -2.33 -2.54 -12.97
C ILE A 50 -2.72 -1.17 -13.56
N VAL A 51 -2.34 -0.09 -12.87
CA VAL A 51 -2.64 1.30 -13.28
C VAL A 51 -1.90 1.67 -14.56
N PHE A 52 -0.62 1.28 -14.67
CA PHE A 52 0.26 1.56 -15.80
C PHE A 52 0.69 0.27 -16.53
N PRO A 53 -0.23 -0.40 -17.25
CA PRO A 53 0.10 -1.64 -17.94
C PRO A 53 1.19 -1.38 -19.00
N GLY A 54 2.31 -2.11 -18.89
CA GLY A 54 3.41 -2.06 -19.85
C GLY A 54 4.59 -1.16 -19.47
N PHE A 55 4.42 -0.24 -18.52
CA PHE A 55 5.50 0.64 -18.03
C PHE A 55 6.46 -0.09 -17.10
N PHE A 56 5.93 -0.97 -16.25
CA PHE A 56 6.71 -1.74 -15.28
C PHE A 56 6.77 -3.21 -15.72
N ARG A 57 7.95 -3.65 -16.19
CA ARG A 57 8.17 -5.03 -16.68
C ARG A 57 8.61 -5.95 -15.54
N ASP A 58 8.04 -7.16 -15.48
CA ASP A 58 8.68 -8.29 -14.81
C ASP A 58 9.60 -9.02 -15.80
N LYS A 59 10.69 -9.60 -15.27
CA LYS A 59 11.72 -10.28 -16.08
C LYS A 59 11.29 -11.65 -16.62
N THR A 60 10.05 -12.07 -16.43
CA THR A 60 9.63 -13.45 -16.68
C THR A 60 8.26 -13.55 -17.36
N PHE A 61 8.19 -14.44 -18.36
CA PHE A 61 7.06 -14.90 -19.17
C PHE A 61 6.62 -14.08 -20.40
N ARG A 62 6.73 -14.73 -21.56
CA ARG A 62 6.03 -14.36 -22.81
C ARG A 62 4.55 -14.71 -22.66
N PHE A 63 3.74 -13.78 -22.16
CA PHE A 63 2.29 -13.93 -22.23
C PHE A 63 1.79 -13.45 -23.59
N TYR A 64 1.11 -14.32 -24.33
CA TYR A 64 0.53 -14.00 -25.65
C TYR A 64 -0.71 -13.11 -25.57
N ASN A 65 -1.33 -12.95 -24.38
CA ASN A 65 -2.55 -12.16 -24.17
C ASN A 65 -2.45 -11.28 -22.90
N ILE A 66 -2.71 -9.98 -23.05
CA ILE A 66 -2.71 -8.97 -21.98
C ILE A 66 -3.78 -9.30 -20.92
N SER A 67 -4.96 -9.77 -21.35
CA SER A 67 -6.08 -10.03 -20.44
C SER A 67 -5.73 -11.11 -19.41
N SER A 68 -5.13 -12.22 -19.84
CA SER A 68 -4.74 -13.31 -18.92
C SER A 68 -3.70 -12.86 -17.90
N ARG A 69 -2.72 -12.03 -18.33
CA ARG A 69 -1.72 -11.48 -17.41
C ARG A 69 -2.36 -10.55 -16.39
N LEU A 70 -3.30 -9.70 -16.83
CA LEU A 70 -4.00 -8.79 -15.94
C LEU A 70 -4.89 -9.54 -14.95
N THR A 71 -5.57 -10.61 -15.38
CA THR A 71 -6.35 -11.48 -14.50
C THR A 71 -5.51 -12.05 -13.37
N VAL A 72 -4.39 -12.70 -13.68
CA VAL A 72 -3.50 -13.28 -12.66
C VAL A 72 -2.96 -12.22 -11.69
N LEU A 73 -2.58 -11.05 -12.21
CA LEU A 73 -2.10 -9.95 -11.38
C LEU A 73 -3.20 -9.41 -10.45
N ILE A 74 -4.41 -9.23 -10.96
CA ILE A 74 -5.54 -8.75 -10.17
C ILE A 74 -5.91 -9.79 -9.10
N GLU A 75 -5.99 -11.07 -9.44
CA GLU A 75 -6.29 -12.15 -8.48
C GLU A 75 -5.27 -12.19 -7.34
N ASP A 76 -3.98 -12.11 -7.66
CA ASP A 76 -2.91 -12.08 -6.66
C ASP A 76 -2.99 -10.83 -5.76
N VAL A 77 -3.22 -9.64 -6.34
CA VAL A 77 -3.36 -8.42 -5.53
C VAL A 77 -4.63 -8.45 -4.69
N MET A 78 -5.76 -8.92 -5.23
CA MET A 78 -7.02 -9.05 -4.49
C MET A 78 -6.88 -10.00 -3.30
N TYR A 79 -6.25 -11.16 -3.50
CA TYR A 79 -6.00 -12.12 -2.44
C TYR A 79 -5.15 -11.52 -1.31
N ASN A 80 -4.02 -10.90 -1.65
CA ASN A 80 -3.12 -10.33 -0.64
C ASN A 80 -3.73 -9.11 0.04
N LEU A 81 -4.41 -8.23 -0.71
CA LEU A 81 -5.07 -7.05 -0.15
C LEU A 81 -6.20 -7.45 0.79
N ASN A 82 -7.02 -8.44 0.43
CA ASN A 82 -8.10 -8.93 1.29
C ASN A 82 -7.57 -9.41 2.64
N ARG A 83 -6.49 -10.19 2.65
CA ARG A 83 -5.84 -10.64 3.89
C ARG A 83 -5.37 -9.48 4.76
N GLN A 84 -4.72 -8.48 4.17
CA GLN A 84 -4.25 -7.31 4.92
C GLN A 84 -5.41 -6.46 5.44
N VAL A 85 -6.46 -6.26 4.63
CA VAL A 85 -7.66 -5.52 5.02
C VAL A 85 -8.38 -6.22 6.17
N ALA A 86 -8.56 -7.55 6.13
CA ALA A 86 -9.19 -8.30 7.21
C ALA A 86 -8.45 -8.10 8.55
N ILE A 87 -7.11 -8.14 8.54
CA ILE A 87 -6.30 -7.86 9.73
C ILE A 87 -6.47 -6.39 10.17
N ALA A 88 -6.45 -5.45 9.23
CA ALA A 88 -6.58 -4.02 9.53
C ALA A 88 -7.96 -3.65 10.09
N LEU A 89 -9.04 -4.28 9.62
CA LEU A 89 -10.40 -3.97 10.05
C LEU A 89 -10.61 -4.19 11.54
N ARG A 90 -9.90 -5.14 12.16
CA ARG A 90 -9.95 -5.37 13.61
C ARG A 90 -9.54 -4.16 14.45
N GLN A 91 -8.83 -3.19 13.86
CA GLN A 91 -8.45 -1.94 14.50
C GLN A 91 -9.55 -0.86 14.43
N ASN A 92 -10.62 -1.10 13.67
CA ASN A 92 -11.78 -0.24 13.60
C ASN A 92 -12.82 -0.73 14.63
N GLU A 93 -13.34 0.20 15.45
CA GLU A 93 -14.34 -0.09 16.50
C GLU A 93 -15.57 -0.82 15.96
N LYS A 94 -15.92 -0.61 14.68
CA LYS A 94 -17.04 -1.29 14.02
C LYS A 94 -16.83 -2.81 13.89
N TYR A 95 -15.59 -3.28 13.83
CA TYR A 95 -15.25 -4.67 13.53
C TYR A 95 -14.45 -5.35 14.66
N SER A 96 -14.25 -4.66 15.80
CA SER A 96 -13.48 -5.20 16.93
C SER A 96 -14.12 -6.45 17.52
N ASP A 97 -15.45 -6.46 17.64
CA ASP A 97 -16.21 -7.54 18.30
C ASP A 97 -16.92 -8.49 17.30
N GLU A 98 -16.77 -8.25 16.00
CA GLU A 98 -17.41 -9.07 14.95
C GLU A 98 -16.75 -10.46 14.82
N SER A 99 -17.46 -11.44 14.26
CA SER A 99 -16.86 -12.76 14.00
C SER A 99 -15.79 -12.70 12.91
N GLU A 100 -14.91 -13.69 12.85
CA GLU A 100 -13.91 -13.80 11.78
C GLU A 100 -14.55 -13.89 10.39
N GLU A 101 -15.68 -14.58 10.28
CA GLU A 101 -16.45 -14.70 9.04
C GLU A 101 -16.99 -13.34 8.57
N GLU A 102 -17.56 -12.54 9.48
CA GLU A 102 -18.08 -11.20 9.18
C GLU A 102 -16.97 -10.23 8.74
N VAL A 103 -15.81 -10.27 9.40
CA VAL A 103 -14.66 -9.43 9.01
C VAL A 103 -14.10 -9.83 7.65
N ASN A 104 -14.01 -11.13 7.36
CA ASN A 104 -13.54 -11.61 6.06
C ASN A 104 -14.49 -11.20 4.93
N LEU A 105 -15.81 -11.34 5.14
CA LEU A 105 -16.82 -10.88 4.17
C LEU A 105 -16.73 -9.37 3.94
N ALA A 106 -16.60 -8.57 4.99
CA ALA A 106 -16.43 -7.12 4.87
C ALA A 106 -15.14 -6.76 4.10
N ALA A 107 -14.03 -7.45 4.37
CA ALA A 107 -12.79 -7.26 3.64
C ALA A 107 -12.91 -7.63 2.16
N GLU A 108 -13.67 -8.67 1.81
CA GLU A 108 -13.94 -9.05 0.42
C GLU A 108 -14.74 -7.96 -0.30
N GLU A 109 -15.81 -7.47 0.32
CA GLU A 109 -16.65 -6.39 -0.22
C GLU A 109 -15.86 -5.09 -0.44
N ILE A 110 -15.01 -4.72 0.52
CA ILE A 110 -14.11 -3.56 0.42
C ILE A 110 -13.14 -3.75 -0.75
N CYS A 111 -12.47 -4.92 -0.85
CA CYS A 111 -11.54 -5.19 -1.94
C CYS A 111 -12.22 -5.11 -3.31
N VAL A 112 -13.40 -5.72 -3.47
CA VAL A 112 -14.16 -5.64 -4.72
C VAL A 112 -14.55 -4.19 -5.04
N THR A 113 -14.99 -3.43 -4.03
CA THR A 113 -15.36 -2.02 -4.20
C THR A 113 -14.16 -1.17 -4.62
N PHE A 114 -13.02 -1.34 -3.97
CA PHE A 114 -11.75 -0.69 -4.33
C PHE A 114 -11.34 -1.00 -5.77
N PHE A 115 -11.36 -2.27 -6.18
CA PHE A 115 -10.99 -2.65 -7.55
C PHE A 115 -11.93 -2.09 -8.62
N LYS A 116 -13.22 -1.93 -8.31
CA LYS A 116 -14.18 -1.24 -9.19
C LYS A 116 -13.87 0.25 -9.37
N LYS A 117 -13.08 0.87 -8.48
CA LYS A 117 -12.65 2.27 -8.59
C LYS A 117 -11.41 2.46 -9.47
N ILE A 118 -10.66 1.40 -9.77
CA ILE A 118 -9.42 1.48 -10.57
C ILE A 118 -9.61 2.21 -11.92
N PRO A 119 -10.68 1.98 -12.71
CA PRO A 119 -10.89 2.74 -13.95
C PRO A 119 -11.00 4.26 -13.71
N MET A 120 -11.76 4.67 -12.69
CA MET A 120 -11.89 6.09 -12.32
C MET A 120 -10.56 6.68 -11.83
N ILE A 121 -9.80 5.94 -11.01
CA ILE A 121 -8.47 6.36 -10.56
C ILE A 121 -7.54 6.59 -11.76
N ARG A 122 -7.57 5.69 -12.76
CA ARG A 122 -6.79 5.85 -14.00
C ARG A 122 -7.16 7.11 -14.78
N GLU A 123 -8.45 7.47 -14.83
CA GLU A 123 -8.88 8.73 -15.46
C GLU A 123 -8.31 9.97 -14.74
N TYR A 124 -8.20 9.95 -13.41
CA TYR A 124 -7.57 11.05 -12.67
C TYR A 124 -6.07 11.10 -12.93
N ILE A 125 -5.40 9.96 -12.90
CA ILE A 125 -3.96 9.87 -13.15
C ILE A 125 -3.61 10.37 -14.55
N GLU A 126 -4.42 10.06 -15.56
CA GLU A 126 -4.26 10.60 -16.91
C GLU A 126 -4.25 12.13 -16.90
N THR A 127 -5.16 12.76 -16.14
CA THR A 127 -5.18 14.23 -16.02
C THR A 127 -3.98 14.78 -15.27
N ASP A 128 -3.43 14.04 -14.31
CA ASP A 128 -2.23 14.46 -13.58
C ASP A 128 -0.99 14.37 -14.47
N VAL A 129 -0.82 13.27 -15.22
CA VAL A 129 0.27 13.12 -16.21
C VAL A 129 0.25 14.29 -17.19
N LYS A 130 -0.94 14.66 -17.69
CA LYS A 130 -1.09 15.84 -18.53
C LYS A 130 -0.71 17.13 -17.81
N ALA A 131 -1.09 17.30 -16.53
CA ALA A 131 -0.70 18.49 -15.75
C ALA A 131 0.81 18.58 -15.53
N PHE A 132 1.50 17.45 -15.33
CA PHE A 132 2.97 17.41 -15.29
C PHE A 132 3.56 17.84 -16.64
N PHE A 133 3.07 17.27 -17.74
CA PHE A 133 3.60 17.57 -19.08
C PHE A 133 3.37 19.03 -19.50
N ASP A 134 2.18 19.57 -19.22
CA ASP A 134 1.84 20.96 -19.50
C ASP A 134 2.56 21.93 -18.52
N GLY A 135 2.87 21.46 -17.31
CA GLY A 135 3.43 22.26 -16.21
C GLY A 135 4.95 22.33 -16.16
N ASP A 136 5.66 21.35 -16.72
CA ASP A 136 7.12 21.31 -16.78
C ASP A 136 7.62 21.44 -18.24
N PRO A 137 8.11 22.62 -18.66
CA PRO A 137 8.68 22.82 -19.99
C PRO A 137 9.92 21.95 -20.29
N ALA A 138 10.56 21.36 -19.28
CA ALA A 138 11.72 20.49 -19.42
C ALA A 138 11.34 19.01 -19.61
N ALA A 139 10.07 18.63 -19.40
CA ALA A 139 9.61 17.26 -19.59
C ALA A 139 9.78 16.81 -21.04
N TYR A 140 10.49 15.70 -21.25
CA TYR A 140 10.76 15.19 -22.59
C TYR A 140 9.53 14.52 -23.20
N ASN A 141 8.80 13.73 -22.41
CA ASN A 141 7.50 13.14 -22.77
C ASN A 141 6.80 12.52 -21.53
N GLU A 142 5.53 12.15 -21.70
CA GLU A 142 4.72 11.48 -20.66
C GLU A 142 5.33 10.19 -20.12
N ASN A 143 6.10 9.43 -20.91
CA ASN A 143 6.73 8.20 -20.40
C ASN A 143 7.85 8.50 -19.40
N GLU A 144 8.60 9.59 -19.61
CA GLU A 144 9.58 10.07 -18.62
C GLU A 144 8.87 10.40 -17.30
N ILE A 145 7.76 11.14 -17.39
CA ILE A 145 6.94 11.51 -16.24
C ILE A 145 6.48 10.25 -15.47
N ILE A 146 5.87 9.29 -16.16
CA ILE A 146 5.35 8.05 -15.55
C ILE A 146 6.46 7.21 -14.89
N LEU A 147 7.67 7.19 -15.47
CA LEU A 147 8.74 6.32 -15.02
C LEU A 147 9.64 6.91 -13.94
N SER A 148 9.80 8.23 -13.88
CA SER A 148 10.82 8.85 -13.02
C SER A 148 10.37 10.04 -12.18
N TYR A 149 9.17 10.59 -12.34
CA TYR A 149 8.80 11.81 -11.62
C TYR A 149 8.31 11.49 -10.19
N PRO A 150 8.98 12.00 -9.14
CA PRO A 150 8.64 11.69 -7.75
C PRO A 150 7.26 12.22 -7.36
N GLY A 151 6.89 13.41 -7.86
CA GLY A 151 5.57 13.99 -7.64
C GLY A 151 4.44 13.09 -8.13
N LEU A 152 4.56 12.52 -9.34
CA LEU A 152 3.55 11.63 -9.87
C LEU A 152 3.48 10.33 -9.04
N TYR A 153 4.60 9.77 -8.61
CA TYR A 153 4.62 8.60 -7.73
C TYR A 153 3.86 8.84 -6.42
N ALA A 154 4.08 10.01 -5.79
CA ALA A 154 3.37 10.40 -4.57
C ALA A 154 1.86 10.57 -4.80
N ILE A 155 1.48 11.24 -5.89
CA ILE A 155 0.07 11.47 -6.24
C ILE A 155 -0.66 10.16 -6.53
N VAL A 156 -0.09 9.28 -7.36
CA VAL A 156 -0.69 7.97 -7.68
C VAL A 156 -0.86 7.13 -6.41
N THR A 157 0.16 7.10 -5.55
CA THR A 157 0.08 6.38 -4.28
C THR A 157 -1.02 6.93 -3.39
N ASN A 158 -1.13 8.26 -3.27
CA ASN A 158 -2.21 8.89 -2.51
C ASN A 158 -3.59 8.60 -3.12
N ARG A 159 -3.76 8.61 -4.45
CA ARG A 159 -5.05 8.28 -5.08
C ARG A 159 -5.53 6.86 -4.77
N LEU A 160 -4.61 5.90 -4.77
CA LEU A 160 -4.92 4.52 -4.38
C LEU A 160 -5.23 4.42 -2.88
N ALA A 161 -4.41 5.04 -2.04
CA ALA A 161 -4.60 5.04 -0.59
C ALA A 161 -5.89 5.76 -0.17
N HIS A 162 -6.25 6.84 -0.85
CA HIS A 162 -7.44 7.64 -0.59
C HIS A 162 -8.72 6.83 -0.76
N GLU A 163 -8.83 6.02 -1.82
CA GLU A 163 -10.01 5.17 -1.99
C GLU A 163 -10.14 4.11 -0.87
N LEU A 164 -9.03 3.54 -0.39
CA LEU A 164 -9.06 2.65 0.78
C LEU A 164 -9.42 3.39 2.06
N HIS A 165 -8.95 4.64 2.22
CA HIS A 165 -9.31 5.50 3.35
C HIS A 165 -10.80 5.85 3.36
N LEU A 166 -11.40 6.16 2.20
CA LEU A 166 -12.83 6.40 2.05
C LEU A 166 -13.68 5.15 2.34
N LEU A 167 -13.10 3.96 2.19
CA LEU A 167 -13.70 2.68 2.58
C LEU A 167 -13.43 2.32 4.06
N GLU A 168 -12.94 3.28 4.85
CA GLU A 168 -12.69 3.15 6.30
C GLU A 168 -11.67 2.05 6.65
N VAL A 169 -10.78 1.69 5.72
CA VAL A 169 -9.70 0.73 5.96
C VAL A 169 -8.64 1.37 6.87
N PRO A 170 -8.40 0.84 8.08
CA PRO A 170 -7.38 1.38 8.99
C PRO A 170 -5.96 1.07 8.48
N LEU A 171 -4.99 1.85 8.94
CA LEU A 171 -3.53 1.63 8.81
C LEU A 171 -2.98 1.59 7.37
N ILE A 172 -3.46 0.70 6.51
CA ILE A 172 -2.98 0.44 5.15
C ILE A 172 -2.87 1.72 4.30
N PRO A 173 -3.88 2.62 4.24
CA PRO A 173 -3.74 3.86 3.48
C PRO A 173 -2.53 4.69 3.90
N ARG A 174 -2.28 4.79 5.21
CA ARG A 174 -1.16 5.58 5.74
C ARG A 174 0.17 4.88 5.51
N MET A 175 0.23 3.55 5.62
CA MET A 175 1.42 2.77 5.25
C MET A 175 1.83 3.03 3.79
N MET A 176 0.85 3.10 2.89
CA MET A 176 1.09 3.41 1.47
C MET A 176 1.65 4.83 1.30
N THR A 177 1.02 5.85 1.90
CA THR A 177 1.47 7.24 1.72
C THR A 177 2.80 7.52 2.41
N GLU A 178 3.09 6.92 3.57
CA GLU A 178 4.41 7.01 4.21
C GLU A 178 5.50 6.31 3.39
N HIS A 179 5.17 5.23 2.68
CA HIS A 179 6.10 4.66 1.71
C HIS A 179 6.43 5.65 0.58
N ALA A 180 5.43 6.34 0.05
CA ALA A 180 5.65 7.39 -0.94
C ALA A 180 6.47 8.56 -0.39
N HIS A 181 6.16 9.01 0.82
CA HIS A 181 6.92 10.03 1.53
C HIS A 181 8.38 9.62 1.69
N SER A 182 8.66 8.41 2.15
CA SER A 182 10.04 7.88 2.25
C SER A 182 10.79 7.86 0.92
N LYS A 183 10.09 7.66 -0.21
CA LYS A 183 10.70 7.60 -1.55
C LYS A 183 10.89 8.97 -2.20
N THR A 184 10.07 9.95 -1.85
CA THR A 184 9.93 11.20 -2.61
C THR A 184 10.12 12.47 -1.79
N GLY A 185 10.05 12.39 -0.46
CA GLY A 185 9.99 13.57 0.42
C GLY A 185 8.61 14.22 0.49
N ILE A 186 7.63 13.75 -0.29
CA ILE A 186 6.29 14.35 -0.40
C ILE A 186 5.34 13.61 0.55
N ASP A 187 4.89 14.29 1.61
CA ASP A 187 3.93 13.76 2.58
C ASP A 187 2.50 14.21 2.25
N ILE A 188 1.67 13.27 1.78
CA ILE A 188 0.26 13.49 1.53
C ILE A 188 -0.53 12.54 2.44
N HIS A 189 -1.33 13.12 3.34
CA HIS A 189 -2.23 12.33 4.17
C HIS A 189 -3.28 11.61 3.29
N PRO A 190 -3.57 10.31 3.51
CA PRO A 190 -4.52 9.56 2.67
C PRO A 190 -5.95 10.13 2.71
N GLY A 191 -6.29 10.92 3.73
CA GLY A 191 -7.57 11.65 3.81
C GLY A 191 -7.65 12.95 3.01
N ALA A 192 -6.57 13.39 2.35
CA ALA A 192 -6.57 14.60 1.56
C ALA A 192 -7.45 14.45 0.31
N THR A 193 -8.38 15.39 0.10
CA THR A 193 -9.21 15.45 -1.11
C THR A 193 -8.48 16.23 -2.19
N ILE A 194 -8.09 15.56 -3.28
CA ILE A 194 -7.31 16.15 -4.38
C ILE A 194 -8.06 16.01 -5.71
N GLY A 195 -8.27 17.13 -6.39
CA GLY A 195 -8.94 17.20 -7.69
C GLY A 195 -8.15 16.57 -8.85
N LYS A 196 -8.67 16.74 -10.07
CA LYS A 196 -7.99 16.38 -11.33
C LYS A 196 -6.93 17.43 -11.69
N TYR A 197 -6.01 17.07 -12.59
CA TYR A 197 -4.93 17.94 -13.06
C TYR A 197 -4.04 18.45 -11.93
N PHE A 198 -3.67 17.57 -11.01
CA PHE A 198 -2.81 17.92 -9.88
C PHE A 198 -1.34 17.63 -10.19
N PHE A 199 -0.47 18.56 -9.82
CA PHE A 199 0.95 18.55 -10.15
C PHE A 199 1.77 19.05 -8.94
N ILE A 200 2.83 18.31 -8.61
CA ILE A 200 3.86 18.71 -7.64
C ILE A 200 5.21 18.60 -8.36
N ASP A 201 5.86 19.73 -8.59
CA ASP A 201 7.21 19.74 -9.17
C ASP A 201 8.28 19.62 -8.08
N HIS A 202 9.29 18.79 -8.34
CA HIS A 202 10.41 18.46 -7.45
C HIS A 202 10.04 17.79 -6.11
N GLY A 203 9.16 18.40 -5.31
CA GLY A 203 8.78 18.01 -3.95
C GLY A 203 8.83 19.18 -2.99
#